data_AF-A0A8T5NEY4-F1
#
_entry.id   AF-A0A8T5NEY4-F1
#
_cell.length_a   1.000
_cell.length_b   1.000
_cell.length_c   1.000
_cell.angle_alpha   90.00
_cell.angle_beta   90.00
_cell.angle_gamma   90.00
#
_symmetry.space_group_name_H-M   'P 1'
#
loop_
_entity.id
_entity.type
_entity.pdbx_description
1 polymer ?
#
loop_
_entity_poly.entity_id
_entity_poly.type
_entity_poly.pdbx_seq_one_letter_code
_entity_poly.pdbx_strand_id
1 'polypeptide(L)' 'MEGEGIMHINEESSKVHPGAAIYIPPRSMQYINNTGKTDLIFLCIVDPAWRREDEEII' A
#
# COMPACT_ATOMS: atom_id res chain seq x y z
N MET A 1 -7.10 -2.66 11.87
CA MET A 1 -5.92 -2.96 11.02
C MET A 1 -5.30 -4.23 11.57
N GLU A 2 -5.05 -5.22 10.72
CA GLU A 2 -4.66 -6.59 11.10
C GLU A 2 -3.67 -7.16 10.07
N GLY A 3 -2.90 -8.18 10.47
CA GLY A 3 -1.95 -8.88 9.59
C GLY A 3 -0.57 -8.23 9.50
N GLU A 4 0.31 -8.84 8.71
CA GLU A 4 1.67 -8.37 8.45
C GLU A 4 2.03 -8.50 6.97
N GLY A 5 2.87 -7.60 6.48
CA GLY A 5 3.26 -7.58 5.08
C GLY A 5 4.52 -6.79 4.82
N ILE A 6 4.84 -6.65 3.54
CA ILE A 6 5.91 -5.78 3.05
C ILE A 6 5.29 -4.82 2.05
N MET A 7 5.44 -3.52 2.30
CA MET A 7 5.14 -2.47 1.34
C MET A 7 6.38 -2.20 0.49
N HIS A 8 6.21 -2.21 -0.83
CA HIS A 8 7.25 -1.88 -1.79
C HIS A 8 6.92 -0.54 -2.45
N ILE A 9 7.90 0.35 -2.49
CA ILE A 9 7.78 1.68 -3.10
C ILE A 9 9.06 1.93 -3.88
N ASN A 10 8.95 1.92 -5.21
CA ASN A 10 10.10 1.92 -6.11
C ASN A 10 11.10 0.81 -5.73
N GLU A 11 12.32 1.17 -5.32
CA GLU A 11 13.39 0.24 -4.91
C GLU A 11 13.43 -0.01 -3.39
N GLU A 12 12.60 0.70 -2.62
CA GLU A 12 12.55 0.59 -1.17
C GLU A 12 11.46 -0.39 -0.72
N SER A 13 11.70 -1.04 0.43
CA SER A 13 10.77 -1.99 1.02
C SER A 13 10.73 -1.83 2.53
N SER A 14 9.52 -1.80 3.09
CA SER A 14 9.28 -1.62 4.52
C SER A 14 8.29 -2.65 5.04
N LYS A 15 8.54 -3.17 6.25
CA LYS A 15 7.58 -4.05 6.93
C LYS A 15 6.38 -3.22 7.37
N VAL A 16 5.19 -3.81 7.24
CA VAL A 16 3.95 -3.25 7.76
C VAL A 16 3.31 -4.23 8.75
N HIS A 17 2.75 -3.68 9.80
CA HIS A 17 2.05 -4.37 10.88
C HIS A 17 1.05 -3.38 11.51
N PRO A 18 0.16 -3.81 12.42
CA PRO A 18 -0.76 -2.88 13.08
C PRO A 18 0.00 -1.73 13.75
N GLY A 19 -0.45 -0.50 13.50
CA GLY A 19 0.20 0.74 13.96
C GLY A 19 1.24 1.33 13.01
N ALA A 20 1.65 0.62 11.94
CA ALA A 20 2.50 1.20 10.91
C ALA A 20 1.72 2.21 10.05
N ALA A 21 2.39 3.30 9.67
CA ALA A 21 1.89 4.27 8.69
C ALA A 21 2.98 4.48 7.62
N ILE A 22 2.61 4.30 6.35
CA ILE A 22 3.53 4.44 5.22
C ILE A 22 3.03 5.57 4.32
N TYR A 23 3.92 6.51 4.01
CA TYR A 23 3.65 7.57 3.04
C TYR A 23 4.06 7.10 1.64
N ILE A 24 3.18 7.28 0.66
CA ILE A 24 3.44 6.97 -0.74
C ILE A 24 3.68 8.28 -1.50
N PRO A 25 4.91 8.55 -1.96
CA PRO A 25 5.17 9.73 -2.75
C PRO A 25 4.42 9.70 -4.10
N PRO A 26 4.02 10.88 -4.63
CA PRO A 26 3.43 10.97 -5.96
C PRO A 26 4.34 10.33 -7.03
N ARG A 27 3.72 9.68 -8.01
CA ARG A 27 4.40 9.01 -9.14
C ARG A 27 5.32 7.85 -8.74
N SER A 28 5.23 7.32 -7.53
CA SER A 28 5.92 6.09 -7.14
C SER A 28 5.18 4.86 -7.61
N MET A 29 5.93 3.86 -8.09
CA MET A 29 5.41 2.52 -8.29
C MET A 29 5.32 1.83 -6.93
N GLN A 30 4.17 1.24 -6.63
CA GLN A 30 3.92 0.63 -5.33
C GLN A 30 3.14 -0.67 -5.46
N TYR A 31 3.42 -1.60 -4.55
CA TYR A 31 2.59 -2.76 -4.31
C TYR A 31 2.81 -3.25 -2.88
N ILE A 32 1.81 -3.95 -2.33
CA ILE A 32 1.87 -4.52 -1.00
C ILE A 32 1.80 -6.05 -1.11
N ASN A 33 2.69 -6.73 -0.40
CA ASN A 33 2.72 -8.18 -0.33
C ASN A 33 2.29 -8.64 1.07
N ASN A 34 1.26 -9.49 1.16
CA ASN A 34 0.90 -10.16 2.40
C ASN A 34 1.89 -11.30 2.66
N THR A 35 2.72 -11.16 3.69
CA THR A 35 3.71 -12.18 4.08
C THR A 35 3.25 -13.05 5.23
N GLY A 36 2.08 -12.75 5.81
CA GLY A 36 1.50 -13.47 6.94
C GLY A 36 0.71 -14.71 6.53
N LYS A 37 0.14 -15.39 7.54
CA LYS A 37 -0.74 -16.57 7.35
C LYS A 37 -2.23 -16.23 7.40
N THR A 38 -2.56 -14.97 7.66
CA THR A 38 -3.92 -14.44 7.78
C THR A 38 -4.09 -13.24 6.86
N ASP A 39 -5.32 -12.73 6.74
CA ASP A 39 -5.59 -11.55 5.94
C ASP A 39 -4.81 -10.33 6.44
N LEU A 40 -4.34 -9.52 5.49
CA LEU A 40 -3.74 -8.21 5.74
C LEU A 40 -4.83 -7.15 5.52
N ILE A 41 -5.32 -6.57 6.63
CA ILE A 41 -6.40 -5.58 6.64
C ILE A 41 -5.82 -4.21 6.99
N PHE A 42 -5.84 -3.28 6.04
CA PHE A 42 -5.26 -1.95 6.19
C PHE A 42 -6.19 -0.86 5.64
N LEU A 43 -5.96 0.38 6.07
CA LEU A 43 -6.64 1.56 5.53
C LEU A 43 -5.76 2.20 4.46
N CYS A 44 -6.33 2.43 3.28
CA CYS A 44 -5.71 3.20 2.21
C CYS A 44 -6.44 4.53 2.06
N ILE A 45 -5.72 5.65 2.16
CA ILE A 45 -6.24 6.99 1.94
C ILE A 45 -5.53 7.56 0.72
N VAL A 46 -6.30 8.01 -0.27
CA VAL A 46 -5.78 8.56 -1.52
C VAL A 46 -6.23 10.02 -1.61
N ASP A 47 -5.27 10.91 -1.82
CA ASP A 47 -5.49 12.34 -2.08
C ASP A 47 -4.68 12.77 -3.31
N PRO A 48 -5.30 13.42 -4.32
CA PRO A 48 -6.74 13.68 -4.44
C PRO A 48 -7.54 12.38 -4.52
N ALA A 49 -8.83 12.45 -4.16
CA ALA A 49 -9.71 11.28 -4.19
C ALA A 49 -9.68 10.60 -5.56
N TRP A 50 -9.60 9.27 -5.56
CA TRP A 50 -9.58 8.48 -6.78
C TRP A 50 -10.80 8.76 -7.67
N ARG A 51 -10.58 8.89 -8.97
CA ARG A 51 -11.62 8.92 -9.99
C ARG A 51 -11.32 7.84 -11.02
N ARG A 52 -12.37 7.27 -11.62
CA ARG A 52 -12.23 6.25 -12.67
C ARG A 52 -11.38 6.71 -13.85
N GLU A 53 -11.43 8.01 -14.18
CA GLU A 53 -10.64 8.61 -15.25
C GLU A 53 -9.14 8.64 -14.95
N ASP A 54 -8.74 8.55 -13.68
CA ASP A 54 -7.34 8.51 -13.25
C ASP A 54 -6.76 7.08 -13.29
N GLU A 55 -7.58 6.06 -13.58
CA GLU A 55 -7.18 4.66 -13.69
C GLU A 55 -6.88 4.27 -15.14
N GLU A 56 -5.67 3.79 -15.38
CA GLU A 56 -5.27 3.13 -16.62
C GLU A 56 -5.09 1.64 -16.34
N ILE A 57 -5.87 0.80 -17.03
CA ILE A 57 -5.72 -0.66 -16.98
C ILE A 57 -4.82 -1.05 -18.17
N ILE A 58 -3.59 -1.43 -17.87
CA ILE A 58 -2.57 -1.86 -18.85
C ILE A 58 -2.54 -3.38 -18.96
#